data_AF-A0A922D5P7-F1
#
_entry.id   AF-A0A922D5P7-F1
#
_cell.length_a   1.000
_cell.length_b   1.000
_cell.length_c   1.000
_cell.angle_alpha   90.00
_cell.angle_beta   90.00
_cell.angle_gamma   90.00
#
_symmetry.space_group_name_H-M   'P 1'
#
loop_
_entity.id
_entity.type
_entity.pdbx_description
1 polymer ?
#
loop_
_entity_poly.entity_id
_entity_poly.type
_entity_poly.pdbx_seq_one_letter_code
_entity_poly.pdbx_strand_id
1 'polypeptide(L)'
;MLSHCWIPFLLIFRNFQVTYIEPGQSSVIEAKNGSKVRVCATPGPVLGPPWQRPENGYLVTSPQGPLTLYYEPHCVYNKNFLEKERADIIITPVIKQLLPNLMLVSGQEDAVQLARMLHAKFIVPMKNGDLDSKGFLASIIQAEGTMESFKELQ
;
A
#
# COMPACT_ATOMS: atom_id res chain seq x y z
N MET A 1 26.70 -27.77 36.56
CA MET A 1 27.29 -26.45 36.21
C MET A 1 26.99 -26.23 34.74
N LEU A 2 25.91 -25.51 34.42
CA LEU A 2 25.92 -24.09 34.01
C LEU A 2 26.70 -23.92 32.69
N SER A 3 26.22 -23.29 31.62
CA SER A 3 25.09 -22.37 31.46
C SER A 3 25.14 -21.78 30.04
N HIS A 4 23.97 -21.64 29.39
CA HIS A 4 23.58 -20.54 28.48
C HIS A 4 24.21 -20.55 27.07
N CYS A 5 23.49 -20.33 25.96
CA CYS A 5 22.36 -19.44 25.74
C CYS A 5 21.55 -19.98 24.54
N TRP A 6 20.31 -20.42 24.77
CA TRP A 6 19.34 -20.65 23.70
C TRP A 6 18.45 -19.41 23.62
N ILE A 7 18.38 -18.80 22.45
CA ILE A 7 17.51 -17.67 22.13
C ILE A 7 16.06 -18.13 22.26
N PRO A 8 15.20 -17.50 23.09
CA PRO A 8 13.77 -17.68 22.99
C PRO A 8 13.15 -16.38 22.48
N PHE A 9 13.00 -16.25 21.16
CA PHE A 9 11.93 -15.39 20.62
C PHE A 9 10.68 -16.27 20.46
N LEU A 10 10.00 -16.49 21.58
CA LEU A 10 8.68 -17.08 21.60
C LEU A 10 7.66 -15.97 21.33
N LEU A 11 7.29 -15.76 20.06
CA LEU A 11 6.12 -14.95 19.70
C LEU A 11 4.87 -15.78 19.99
N ILE A 12 4.31 -15.65 21.20
CA ILE A 12 2.97 -16.17 21.51
C ILE A 12 1.96 -15.19 20.93
N PHE A 13 1.45 -15.46 19.73
CA PHE A 13 0.29 -14.78 19.17
C PHE A 13 -0.99 -15.45 19.68
N ARG A 14 -1.75 -14.80 20.58
CA ARG A 14 -3.07 -15.26 21.02
C ARG A 14 -4.17 -14.46 20.31
N ASN A 15 -5.05 -15.17 19.58
CA ASN A 15 -6.32 -14.73 18.97
C ASN A 15 -6.26 -13.67 17.85
N PHE A 16 -5.84 -14.08 16.64
CA PHE A 16 -6.06 -13.30 15.41
C PHE A 16 -7.09 -14.00 14.52
N GLN A 17 -8.08 -13.25 14.05
CA GLN A 17 -8.91 -13.68 12.92
C GLN A 17 -8.28 -13.12 11.64
N VAL A 18 -7.80 -14.01 10.79
CA VAL A 18 -7.17 -13.64 9.52
C VAL A 18 -8.14 -13.98 8.40
N THR A 19 -8.45 -12.99 7.55
CA THR A 19 -9.22 -13.19 6.33
C THR A 19 -8.32 -12.89 5.14
N TYR A 20 -8.06 -13.91 4.34
CA TYR A 20 -7.34 -13.77 3.08
C TYR A 20 -8.34 -13.39 1.98
N ILE A 21 -8.00 -12.37 1.18
CA ILE A 21 -8.80 -11.91 0.04
C ILE A 21 -7.90 -11.73 -1.19
N GLU A 22 -8.30 -12.32 -2.30
CA GLU A 22 -7.64 -12.17 -3.60
C GLU A 22 -8.18 -10.95 -4.37
N PRO A 23 -7.45 -10.43 -5.38
CA PRO A 23 -7.97 -9.38 -6.24
C PRO A 23 -9.40 -9.66 -6.75
N GLY A 24 -10.29 -8.67 -6.62
CA GLY A 24 -11.71 -8.79 -6.95
C GLY A 24 -12.58 -9.35 -5.82
N GLN A 25 -12.00 -9.97 -4.79
CA GLN A 25 -12.75 -10.41 -3.61
C GLN A 25 -12.96 -9.26 -2.63
N SER A 26 -13.90 -9.44 -1.71
CA SER A 26 -14.18 -8.47 -0.66
C SER A 26 -14.60 -9.14 0.64
N SER A 27 -14.32 -8.46 1.74
CA SER A 27 -14.75 -8.84 3.08
C SER A 27 -15.42 -7.65 3.77
N VAL A 28 -16.36 -7.91 4.66
CA VAL A 28 -16.97 -6.90 5.53
C VAL A 28 -16.44 -7.07 6.93
N ILE A 29 -15.86 -6.00 7.46
CA ILE A 29 -15.35 -5.94 8.83
C ILE A 29 -16.36 -5.13 9.65
N GLU A 30 -16.81 -5.70 10.76
CA GLU A 30 -17.65 -5.03 11.74
C GLU A 30 -16.78 -4.53 12.89
N ALA A 31 -16.80 -3.22 13.12
CA ALA A 31 -16.09 -2.58 14.22
C ALA A 31 -16.84 -2.80 15.54
N LYS A 32 -16.15 -2.64 16.68
CA LYS A 32 -16.73 -2.80 18.02
C LYS A 32 -17.96 -1.91 18.29
N ASN A 33 -18.07 -0.80 17.57
CA ASN A 33 -19.20 0.13 17.65
C ASN A 33 -20.35 -0.23 16.69
N GLY A 34 -20.32 -1.41 16.04
CA GLY A 34 -21.33 -1.88 15.09
C GLY A 34 -21.23 -1.28 13.68
N SER A 35 -20.27 -0.38 13.42
CA SER A 35 -20.03 0.15 12.08
C SER A 35 -19.48 -0.93 11.16
N LYS A 36 -19.85 -0.90 9.88
CA LYS A 36 -19.41 -1.89 8.89
C LYS A 36 -18.53 -1.22 7.86
N VAL A 37 -17.47 -1.91 7.46
CA VAL A 37 -16.56 -1.46 6.42
C VAL A 37 -16.35 -2.60 5.44
N ARG A 38 -16.59 -2.35 4.16
CA ARG A 38 -16.28 -3.28 3.09
C ARG A 38 -14.87 -3.00 2.58
N VAL A 39 -14.03 -4.02 2.59
CA VAL A 39 -12.67 -4.01 2.05
C VAL A 39 -12.67 -4.86 0.79
N CYS A 40 -12.30 -4.27 -0.34
CA CYS A 40 -12.15 -4.96 -1.62
C CYS A 40 -10.68 -4.96 -2.02
N ALA A 41 -10.13 -6.15 -2.30
CA ALA A 41 -8.79 -6.27 -2.82
C ALA A 41 -8.77 -5.96 -4.32
N THR A 42 -7.76 -5.22 -4.75
CA THR A 42 -7.54 -4.83 -6.14
C THR A 42 -6.19 -5.35 -6.61
N PRO A 43 -6.04 -5.71 -7.90
CA PRO A 43 -4.79 -6.25 -8.40
C PRO A 43 -3.71 -5.16 -8.50
N GLY A 44 -2.62 -5.33 -7.78
CA GLY A 44 -1.39 -4.53 -7.85
C GLY A 44 -0.27 -5.23 -8.62
N PRO A 45 0.98 -4.80 -8.45
CA PRO A 45 2.12 -5.32 -9.19
C PRO A 45 2.65 -6.65 -8.63
N VAL A 46 3.39 -7.39 -9.46
CA VAL A 46 4.28 -8.46 -9.01
C VAL A 46 5.68 -7.86 -8.86
N LEU A 47 6.08 -7.53 -7.62
CA LEU A 47 7.37 -6.86 -7.33
C LEU A 47 8.46 -7.82 -6.82
N GLY A 48 8.23 -9.12 -6.96
CA GLY A 48 9.17 -10.17 -6.58
C GLY A 48 9.50 -11.09 -7.75
N PRO A 49 10.00 -12.30 -7.46
CA PRO A 49 10.22 -13.31 -8.49
C PRO A 49 8.97 -13.55 -9.33
N PRO A 50 9.09 -13.97 -10.60
CA PRO A 50 7.95 -14.07 -11.52
C PRO A 50 6.86 -15.08 -11.08
N TRP A 51 7.15 -15.93 -10.10
CA TRP A 51 6.18 -16.86 -9.49
C TRP A 51 5.46 -16.30 -8.26
N GLN A 52 5.81 -15.09 -7.80
CA GLN A 52 5.15 -14.44 -6.68
C GLN A 52 3.76 -13.95 -7.09
N ARG A 53 2.81 -14.01 -6.16
CA ARG A 53 1.48 -13.44 -6.39
C ARG A 53 1.55 -11.91 -6.45
N PRO A 54 0.68 -11.26 -7.24
CA PRO A 54 0.54 -9.82 -7.20
C PRO A 54 0.23 -9.35 -5.79
N GLU A 55 0.79 -8.21 -5.40
CA GLU A 55 0.37 -7.52 -4.19
C GLU A 55 -0.98 -6.84 -4.41
N ASN A 56 -1.72 -6.62 -3.33
CA ASN A 56 -3.05 -6.01 -3.38
C ASN A 56 -2.98 -4.50 -3.10
N GLY A 57 -3.71 -3.71 -3.88
CA GLY A 57 -4.31 -2.47 -3.38
C GLY A 57 -5.63 -2.77 -2.67
N TYR A 58 -6.16 -1.83 -1.88
CA TYR A 58 -7.42 -2.02 -1.16
C TYR A 58 -8.36 -0.82 -1.30
N LEU A 59 -9.57 -1.08 -1.81
CA LEU A 59 -10.68 -0.14 -1.77
C LEU A 59 -11.51 -0.38 -0.51
N VAL A 60 -11.61 0.64 0.33
CA VAL A 60 -12.28 0.60 1.62
C VAL A 60 -13.48 1.55 1.57
N THR A 61 -14.66 0.99 1.81
CA THR A 61 -15.93 1.72 1.72
C THR A 61 -16.76 1.48 2.98
N SER A 62 -17.38 2.52 3.53
CA SER A 62 -18.35 2.38 4.61
C SER A 62 -19.77 2.51 4.03
N PRO A 63 -20.66 1.54 4.25
CA PRO A 63 -22.07 1.68 3.84
C PRO A 63 -22.78 2.85 4.52
N GLN A 64 -22.29 3.30 5.69
CA GLN A 64 -22.90 4.36 6.49
C GLN A 64 -22.39 5.76 6.16
N GLY A 65 -21.35 5.91 5.33
CA GLY A 65 -20.69 7.18 5.10
C GLY A 65 -20.33 7.43 3.64
N PRO A 66 -20.25 8.71 3.21
CA PRO A 66 -19.92 9.03 1.83
C PRO A 66 -18.43 8.89 1.50
N LEU A 67 -17.59 8.61 2.50
CA LEU A 67 -16.14 8.66 2.37
C LEU A 67 -15.57 7.30 1.96
N THR A 68 -14.83 7.31 0.86
CA THR A 68 -14.18 6.13 0.28
C THR A 68 -12.66 6.30 0.31
N LEU A 69 -11.94 5.21 0.62
CA LEU A 69 -10.49 5.21 0.75
C LEU A 69 -9.90 4.16 -0.20
N TYR A 70 -8.86 4.53 -0.94
CA TYR A 70 -8.04 3.58 -1.68
C TYR A 70 -6.62 3.58 -1.15
N TYR A 71 -6.12 2.40 -0.78
CA TYR A 71 -4.74 2.18 -0.35
C TYR A 71 -3.99 1.47 -1.47
N GLU A 72 -2.88 2.07 -1.93
CA GLU A 72 -2.05 1.57 -3.01
C GLU A 72 -0.57 1.64 -2.63
N PRO A 73 0.05 0.51 -2.23
CA PRO A 73 1.36 0.52 -1.59
C PRO A 73 2.52 0.92 -2.50
N HIS A 74 2.37 0.81 -3.82
CA HIS A 74 3.48 0.99 -4.77
C HIS A 74 3.25 2.08 -5.82
N CYS A 75 2.07 2.69 -5.83
CA CYS A 75 1.61 3.55 -6.91
C CYS A 75 1.66 2.82 -8.27
N VAL A 76 1.41 1.51 -8.28
CA VAL A 76 1.29 0.69 -9.49
C VAL A 76 -0.01 -0.09 -9.37
N TYR A 77 -0.93 0.13 -10.29
CA TYR A 77 -2.30 -0.36 -10.14
C TYR A 77 -2.89 -0.78 -11.49
N ASN A 78 -3.86 -1.69 -11.43
CA ASN A 78 -4.59 -2.11 -12.62
C ASN A 78 -5.61 -1.03 -13.05
N LYS A 79 -5.26 -0.27 -14.08
CA LYS A 79 -6.09 0.82 -14.62
C LYS A 79 -7.49 0.36 -15.03
N ASN A 80 -7.60 -0.79 -15.71
CA ASN A 80 -8.89 -1.34 -16.16
C ASN A 80 -9.80 -1.75 -15.00
N PHE A 81 -9.21 -2.13 -13.86
CA PHE A 81 -9.95 -2.43 -12.64
C PHE A 81 -10.46 -1.13 -11.99
N LEU A 82 -9.59 -0.13 -11.85
CA LEU A 82 -9.88 1.10 -11.11
C LEU A 82 -10.66 2.16 -11.90
N GLU A 83 -10.68 2.14 -13.23
CA GLU A 83 -11.38 3.14 -14.06
C GLU A 83 -12.88 3.32 -13.73
N LYS A 84 -13.47 2.31 -13.08
CA LYS A 84 -14.90 2.22 -12.73
C LYS A 84 -15.15 2.53 -11.26
N GLU A 85 -14.08 2.67 -10.48
CA GLU A 85 -14.10 2.82 -9.04
C GLU A 85 -13.90 4.29 -8.65
N ARG A 86 -14.20 4.60 -7.40
CA ARG A 86 -14.04 5.95 -6.84
C ARG A 86 -13.46 5.88 -5.44
N ALA A 87 -12.57 6.82 -5.13
CA ALA A 87 -12.01 6.97 -3.80
C ALA A 87 -11.85 8.46 -3.48
N ASP A 88 -12.47 8.94 -2.39
CA ASP A 88 -12.30 10.33 -1.93
C ASP A 88 -10.89 10.58 -1.36
N ILE A 89 -10.31 9.55 -0.74
CA ILE A 89 -8.97 9.57 -0.16
C ILE A 89 -8.15 8.50 -0.84
N ILE A 90 -6.93 8.84 -1.25
CA ILE A 90 -5.93 7.84 -1.63
C ILE A 90 -4.75 7.89 -0.66
N ILE A 91 -4.30 6.73 -0.20
CA ILE A 91 -3.03 6.55 0.50
C ILE A 91 -2.09 5.85 -0.47
N THR A 92 -1.08 6.56 -0.95
CA THR A 92 -0.14 6.02 -1.93
C THR A 92 1.21 6.74 -1.84
N PRO A 93 2.31 6.14 -2.31
CA PRO A 93 3.59 6.82 -2.36
C PRO A 93 3.59 7.97 -3.35
N VAL A 94 4.22 9.08 -2.98
CA VAL A 94 4.34 10.27 -3.82
C VAL A 94 5.79 10.51 -4.28
N ILE A 95 6.74 9.78 -3.74
CA ILE A 95 8.16 9.82 -4.12
C ILE A 95 8.51 8.49 -4.77
N LYS A 96 9.25 8.52 -5.88
CA LYS A 96 9.72 7.32 -6.57
C LYS A 96 10.83 6.67 -5.77
N GLN A 97 10.82 5.35 -5.71
CA GLN A 97 11.95 4.58 -5.20
C GLN A 97 12.35 3.53 -6.22
N LEU A 98 13.63 3.54 -6.54
CA LEU A 98 14.23 2.72 -7.58
C LEU A 98 15.34 1.86 -6.98
N LEU A 99 15.38 0.62 -7.43
CA LEU A 99 16.58 -0.22 -7.41
C LEU A 99 17.09 -0.35 -8.84
N PRO A 100 18.38 -0.65 -9.06
CA PRO A 100 18.87 -0.94 -10.40
C PRO A 100 18.05 -2.06 -11.03
N ASN A 101 17.47 -1.78 -12.19
CA ASN A 101 16.63 -2.69 -12.98
C ASN A 101 15.28 -3.08 -12.33
N LEU A 102 14.87 -2.47 -11.21
CA LEU A 102 13.59 -2.76 -10.54
C LEU A 102 12.95 -1.46 -10.02
N MET A 103 11.77 -1.12 -10.56
CA MET A 103 10.94 -0.05 -10.03
C MET A 103 10.19 -0.58 -8.80
N LEU A 104 10.49 -0.04 -7.62
CA LEU A 104 9.78 -0.42 -6.40
C LEU A 104 8.50 0.38 -6.25
N VAL A 105 8.57 1.68 -6.54
CA VAL A 105 7.50 2.63 -6.26
C VAL A 105 7.50 3.74 -7.33
N SER A 106 6.35 4.03 -7.94
CA SER A 106 6.28 4.87 -9.16
C SER A 106 5.99 6.36 -8.93
N GLY A 107 5.49 6.76 -7.75
CA GLY A 107 5.44 8.15 -7.24
C GLY A 107 5.03 9.29 -8.20
N GLN A 108 5.20 10.55 -7.77
CA GLN A 108 5.11 11.78 -8.58
C GLN A 108 3.89 11.85 -9.51
N GLU A 109 4.10 11.89 -10.83
CA GLU A 109 3.03 12.01 -11.83
C GLU A 109 2.04 10.85 -11.77
N ASP A 110 2.50 9.64 -11.44
CA ASP A 110 1.64 8.46 -11.35
C ASP A 110 0.67 8.58 -10.17
N ALA A 111 1.11 9.18 -9.05
CA ALA A 111 0.23 9.43 -7.91
C ALA A 111 -0.85 10.48 -8.24
N VAL A 112 -0.51 11.49 -9.05
CA VAL A 112 -1.49 12.45 -9.58
C VAL A 112 -2.47 11.79 -10.56
N GLN A 113 -1.98 10.91 -11.43
CA GLN A 113 -2.83 10.15 -12.35
C GLN A 113 -3.81 9.24 -11.59
N LEU A 114 -3.35 8.56 -10.52
CA LEU A 114 -4.19 7.74 -9.67
C LEU A 114 -5.30 8.57 -9.01
N ALA A 115 -4.93 9.72 -8.46
CA ALA A 115 -5.89 10.64 -7.85
C ALA A 115 -6.94 11.13 -8.84
N ARG A 116 -6.52 11.49 -10.06
CA ARG A 116 -7.44 11.91 -11.13
C ARG A 116 -8.38 10.78 -11.54
N MET A 117 -7.86 9.55 -11.70
CA MET A 117 -8.65 8.37 -12.08
C MET A 117 -9.74 8.06 -11.06
N LEU A 118 -9.41 8.11 -9.77
CA LEU A 118 -10.35 7.80 -8.68
C LEU A 118 -11.19 8.99 -8.22
N HIS A 119 -11.02 10.16 -8.85
CA HIS A 119 -11.64 11.42 -8.45
C HIS A 119 -11.39 11.79 -6.98
N ALA A 120 -10.15 11.58 -6.53
CA ALA A 120 -9.74 11.79 -5.16
C ALA A 120 -9.76 13.28 -4.77
N LYS A 121 -10.23 13.54 -3.56
CA LYS A 121 -10.21 14.86 -2.92
C LYS A 121 -8.95 15.05 -2.10
N PHE A 122 -8.39 13.96 -1.58
CA PHE A 122 -7.21 13.99 -0.71
C PHE A 122 -6.21 12.91 -1.13
N ILE A 123 -4.94 13.30 -1.18
CA ILE A 123 -3.81 12.37 -1.29
C ILE A 123 -3.08 12.39 0.06
N VAL A 124 -2.99 11.22 0.69
CA VAL A 124 -2.23 11.01 1.91
C VAL A 124 -0.93 10.30 1.51
N PRO A 125 0.21 11.01 1.50
CA PRO A 125 1.45 10.45 1.02
C PRO A 125 1.98 9.36 1.97
N MET A 126 2.35 8.21 1.40
CA MET A 126 3.04 7.17 2.16
C MET A 126 4.51 7.52 2.37
N LYS A 127 5.02 7.28 3.59
CA LYS A 127 6.44 7.39 3.93
C LYS A 127 7.18 6.08 3.61
N ASN A 128 7.29 5.72 2.34
CA ASN A 128 8.02 4.49 1.95
C ASN A 128 9.55 4.65 2.01
N GLY A 129 10.06 5.89 2.02
CA GLY A 129 11.49 6.22 2.05
C GLY A 129 12.07 6.54 3.43
N ASP A 130 11.24 6.65 4.48
CA ASP A 130 11.69 6.96 5.86
C ASP A 130 12.12 5.67 6.58
N LEU A 131 12.93 4.87 5.88
CA LEU A 131 13.49 3.61 6.35
C LEU A 131 14.94 3.84 6.76
N ASP A 132 15.26 3.57 8.03
CA ASP A 132 16.64 3.46 8.52
C ASP A 132 17.32 2.23 7.89
N SER A 133 17.71 2.36 6.62
CA SER A 133 18.34 1.30 5.86
C SER A 133 19.85 1.32 6.09
N LYS A 134 20.42 0.19 6.52
CA LYS A 134 21.86 0.00 6.75
C LYS A 134 22.36 -1.18 5.93
N GLY A 135 23.60 -1.10 5.45
CA GLY A 135 24.26 -2.17 4.68
C GLY A 135 24.39 -1.86 3.19
N PHE A 136 25.02 -2.78 2.45
CA PHE A 136 25.42 -2.56 1.05
C PHE A 136 24.24 -2.31 0.09
N LEU A 137 23.08 -2.91 0.32
CA LEU A 137 21.91 -2.72 -0.55
C LEU A 137 21.25 -1.35 -0.35
N ALA A 138 21.39 -0.74 0.83
CA ALA A 138 20.84 0.58 1.12
C ALA A 138 21.48 1.66 0.23
N SER A 139 22.77 1.54 -0.08
CA SER A 139 23.48 2.50 -0.93
C SER A 139 23.07 2.45 -2.41
N ILE A 140 22.27 1.45 -2.80
CA ILE A 140 21.85 1.24 -4.18
C ILE A 140 20.42 1.76 -4.41
N ILE A 141 19.67 2.04 -3.34
CA ILE A 141 18.33 2.62 -3.43
C ILE A 141 18.44 4.08 -3.84
N GLN A 142 17.72 4.46 -4.87
CA GLN A 142 17.63 5.84 -5.34
C GLN A 142 16.20 6.36 -5.12
N ALA A 143 16.09 7.54 -4.53
CA ALA A 143 14.83 8.27 -4.45
C ALA A 143 14.79 9.31 -5.57
N GLU A 144 13.66 9.41 -6.27
CA GLU A 144 13.43 10.40 -7.31
C GLU A 144 12.17 11.23 -6.99
N GLY A 145 12.30 12.56 -7.09
CA GLY A 145 11.29 13.53 -6.68
C GLY A 145 11.33 13.87 -5.19
N THR A 146 10.60 14.92 -4.81
CA THR A 146 10.44 15.37 -3.42
C THR A 146 8.96 15.61 -3.11
N MET A 147 8.66 15.93 -1.84
CA MET A 147 7.31 16.35 -1.45
C MET A 147 6.96 17.71 -2.07
N GLU A 148 7.95 18.60 -2.21
CA GLU A 148 7.80 19.91 -2.81
C GLU A 148 7.49 19.78 -4.30
N SER A 149 8.27 18.98 -5.05
CA SER A 149 8.02 18.75 -6.48
C SER A 149 6.65 18.12 -6.70
N PHE A 150 6.23 17.21 -5.81
CA PHE A 150 4.91 16.60 -5.89
C PHE A 150 3.77 17.62 -5.73
N LYS A 151 3.90 18.57 -4.79
CA LYS A 151 2.89 19.61 -4.57
C LYS A 151 2.71 20.54 -5.76
N GLU A 152 3.75 20.74 -6.58
CA GLU A 152 3.67 21.55 -7.80
C GLU A 152 2.89 20.87 -8.93
N LEU A 153 2.64 19.55 -8.83
CA LEU A 153 1.91 18.76 -9.84
C LEU A 153 0.39 18.70 -9.60
N GLN A 154 -0.09 19.19 -8.45
CA GLN A 154 -1.49 19.11 -8.01
C GLN A 154 -2.23 20.42 -8.25
#